data_AF-A0A1J3IEY9-F1
#
_entry.id   AF-A0A1J3IEY9-F1
#
_cell.length_a   1.000
_cell.length_b   1.000
_cell.length_c   1.000
_cell.angle_alpha   90.00
_cell.angle_beta   90.00
_cell.angle_gamma   90.00
#
_symmetry.space_group_name_H-M   'P 1'
#
loop_
_entity.id
_entity.type
_entity.pdbx_description
1 polymer ?
#
loop_
_entity_poly.entity_id
_entity_poly.type
_entity_poly.pdbx_seq_one_letter_code
_entity_poly.pdbx_strand_id
1 'polypeptide(L)'
;MFIVITFLTAEGVLTAFAFAVGAIISIICGAVGMVIATQTNFRTTYCAREGLAPAFRVAFRAGCSMGFALVSIGLLVLTILILIFKAIKGYEETRDFTIPDPKDTTKNLYTYKDLFEAIAGYGLGGSFVALFGRVGGGIYTKAADVGADLVGKVEKDLPEDSPKNPATIADNVGDNVGDVAGMSADLFGSFAESTCAALVISSDTLNTANCQQYLSVLLYPLLLIAVGIIVCLLISTLSTHIMRV
;
A
#
# COMPACT_ATOMS: atom_id res chain seq x y z
N MET A 1 -17.12 3.21 10.49
CA MET A 1 -15.65 3.28 10.71
C MET A 1 -15.22 4.66 11.16
N PHE A 2 -15.39 5.73 10.37
CA PHE A 2 -14.99 7.10 10.75
C PHE A 2 -15.59 7.57 12.09
N ILE A 3 -16.91 7.45 12.28
CA ILE A 3 -17.61 7.77 13.54
C ILE A 3 -17.04 6.94 14.71
N VAL A 4 -16.84 5.65 14.50
CA VAL A 4 -16.29 4.73 15.51
C VAL A 4 -14.89 5.18 15.94
N ILE A 5 -14.00 5.50 15.00
CA ILE A 5 -12.64 5.97 15.28
C ILE A 5 -12.68 7.30 16.05
N THR A 6 -13.49 8.26 15.59
CA THR A 6 -13.56 9.60 16.21
C THR A 6 -14.07 9.56 17.65
N PHE A 7 -14.99 8.66 17.99
CA PHE A 7 -15.57 8.58 19.33
C PHE A 7 -14.89 7.59 20.29
N LEU A 8 -14.14 6.60 19.79
CA LEU A 8 -13.53 5.54 20.62
C LEU A 8 -12.02 5.66 20.82
N THR A 9 -11.33 6.55 20.09
CA THR A 9 -9.88 6.71 20.23
C THR A 9 -9.52 8.06 20.87
N ALA A 10 -8.46 8.06 21.70
CA ALA A 10 -8.03 9.23 22.48
C ALA A 10 -7.67 10.44 21.60
N GLU A 11 -7.15 10.19 20.39
CA GLU A 11 -6.76 11.19 19.38
C GLU A 11 -7.70 11.21 18.16
N GLY A 12 -8.99 10.89 18.38
CA GLY A 12 -9.87 10.38 17.33
C GLY A 12 -10.07 11.24 16.08
N VAL A 13 -9.87 12.56 16.14
CA VAL A 13 -9.91 13.41 14.93
C VAL A 13 -8.68 13.19 14.04
N LEU A 14 -7.49 13.09 14.63
CA LEU A 14 -6.25 12.85 13.89
C LEU A 14 -6.20 11.42 13.33
N THR A 15 -6.61 10.44 14.13
CA THR A 15 -6.69 9.05 13.67
C THR A 15 -7.69 8.88 12.53
N ALA A 16 -8.84 9.55 12.60
CA ALA A 16 -9.83 9.54 11.54
C ALA A 16 -9.32 10.25 10.26
N PHE A 17 -8.56 11.32 10.40
CA PHE A 17 -7.89 11.97 9.27
C PHE A 17 -6.84 11.03 8.62
N ALA A 18 -5.98 10.40 9.43
CA ALA A 18 -5.00 9.43 8.94
C ALA A 18 -5.68 8.26 8.20
N PHE A 19 -6.81 7.77 8.73
CA PHE A 19 -7.65 6.76 8.09
C PHE A 19 -8.18 7.22 6.74
N ALA A 20 -8.72 8.44 6.63
CA ALA A 20 -9.21 8.97 5.37
C ALA A 20 -8.10 9.09 4.33
N VAL A 21 -6.92 9.57 4.74
CA VAL A 21 -5.73 9.66 3.87
C VAL A 21 -5.33 8.26 3.39
N GLY A 22 -5.19 7.28 4.30
CA GLY A 22 -4.84 5.90 3.94
C GLY A 22 -5.84 5.27 2.98
N ALA A 23 -7.13 5.48 3.20
CA ALA A 23 -8.18 5.02 2.30
C ALA A 23 -8.06 5.62 0.89
N ILE A 24 -7.85 6.94 0.78
CA ILE A 24 -7.69 7.62 -0.51
C ILE A 24 -6.45 7.11 -1.25
N ILE A 25 -5.31 6.96 -0.56
CA ILE A 25 -4.08 6.45 -1.17
C ILE A 25 -4.27 5.01 -1.65
N SER A 26 -4.97 4.15 -0.90
CA SER A 26 -5.29 2.78 -1.32
C SER A 26 -6.09 2.73 -2.63
N ILE A 27 -7.10 3.61 -2.77
CA ILE A 27 -7.86 3.76 -4.02
C ILE A 27 -6.94 4.20 -5.17
N ILE A 28 -6.07 5.19 -4.93
CA ILE A 28 -5.13 5.69 -5.94
C ILE A 28 -4.16 4.58 -6.36
N CYS A 29 -3.62 3.80 -5.43
CA CYS A 29 -2.75 2.67 -5.72
C CYS A 29 -3.44 1.64 -6.63
N GLY A 30 -4.70 1.28 -6.31
CA GLY A 30 -5.51 0.41 -7.17
C GLY A 30 -5.71 0.98 -8.58
N ALA A 31 -6.06 2.26 -8.69
CA ALA A 31 -6.28 2.92 -9.96
C ALA A 31 -5.00 3.02 -10.81
N VAL A 32 -3.87 3.38 -10.21
CA VAL A 32 -2.58 3.47 -10.91
C VAL A 32 -2.16 2.10 -11.42
N GLY A 33 -2.29 1.04 -10.62
CA GLY A 33 -2.00 -0.33 -11.05
C GLY A 33 -2.85 -0.72 -12.27
N MET A 34 -4.17 -0.49 -12.19
CA MET A 34 -5.10 -0.79 -13.28
C MET A 34 -4.76 -0.03 -14.58
N VAL A 35 -4.44 1.26 -14.49
CA VAL A 35 -4.05 2.08 -15.65
C VAL A 35 -2.77 1.54 -16.30
N ILE A 36 -1.79 1.14 -15.50
CA ILE A 36 -0.54 0.55 -16.03
C ILE A 36 -0.85 -0.78 -16.73
N ALA A 37 -1.63 -1.67 -16.11
CA ALA A 37 -1.95 -2.98 -16.68
C ALA A 37 -2.75 -2.88 -18.00
N THR A 38 -3.81 -2.07 -18.01
CA THR A 38 -4.67 -1.88 -19.20
C THR A 38 -3.96 -1.19 -20.37
N GLN A 39 -2.88 -0.45 -20.13
CA GLN A 39 -2.05 0.14 -21.18
C GLN A 39 -0.89 -0.76 -21.64
N THR A 40 -0.58 -1.82 -20.88
CA THR A 40 0.60 -2.67 -21.14
C THR A 40 0.22 -4.05 -21.65
N ASN A 41 -0.98 -4.55 -21.36
CA ASN A 41 -1.51 -5.83 -21.86
C ASN A 41 -1.36 -5.97 -23.39
N PHE A 42 -1.87 -5.03 -24.19
CA PHE A 42 -1.79 -5.09 -25.65
C PHE A 42 -0.36 -4.92 -26.17
N ARG A 43 0.51 -4.20 -25.44
CA ARG A 43 1.93 -4.03 -25.79
C ARG A 43 2.68 -5.34 -25.59
N THR A 44 2.37 -6.06 -24.51
CA THR A 44 2.90 -7.41 -24.27
C THR A 44 2.48 -8.37 -25.38
N THR A 45 1.20 -8.37 -25.77
CA THR A 45 0.71 -9.19 -26.90
C THR A 45 1.40 -8.82 -28.21
N TYR A 46 1.60 -7.52 -28.47
CA TYR A 46 2.28 -7.06 -29.68
C TYR A 46 3.75 -7.55 -29.71
N CYS A 47 4.48 -7.42 -28.60
CA CYS A 47 5.86 -7.89 -28.49
C CYS A 47 5.99 -9.42 -28.52
N ALA A 48 4.95 -10.17 -28.14
CA ALA A 48 4.95 -11.64 -28.23
C ALA A 48 5.11 -12.15 -29.67
N ARG A 49 4.85 -11.31 -30.68
CA ARG A 49 5.12 -11.63 -32.09
C ARG A 49 6.61 -11.80 -32.40
N GLU A 50 7.48 -11.15 -31.63
CA GLU A 50 8.94 -11.23 -31.77
C GLU A 50 9.57 -12.31 -30.87
N GLY A 51 8.79 -12.87 -29.94
CA GLY A 51 9.19 -13.97 -29.06
C GLY A 51 8.83 -13.74 -27.59
N LEU A 52 9.16 -14.73 -26.76
CA LEU A 52 8.87 -14.70 -25.32
C LEU A 52 9.66 -13.61 -24.58
N ALA A 53 10.96 -13.48 -24.88
CA ALA A 53 11.86 -12.53 -24.25
C ALA A 53 11.39 -11.05 -24.34
N PRO A 54 11.03 -10.51 -25.53
CA PRO A 54 10.54 -9.14 -25.63
C PRO A 54 9.18 -8.95 -24.92
N ALA A 55 8.26 -9.92 -25.01
CA ALA A 55 6.99 -9.87 -24.28
C ALA A 55 7.19 -9.82 -22.76
N PHE A 56 8.02 -10.72 -22.23
CA PHE A 56 8.36 -10.78 -20.81
C PHE A 56 8.97 -9.46 -20.34
N ARG A 57 9.86 -8.85 -21.13
CA ARG A 57 10.50 -7.57 -20.77
C ARG A 57 9.51 -6.43 -20.64
N VAL A 58 8.49 -6.37 -21.50
CA VAL A 58 7.41 -5.37 -21.41
C VAL A 58 6.56 -5.61 -20.17
N ALA A 59 6.11 -6.85 -19.96
CA ALA A 59 5.30 -7.22 -18.78
C ALA A 59 6.04 -6.97 -17.46
N PHE A 60 7.32 -7.35 -17.39
CA PHE A 60 8.16 -7.16 -16.21
C PHE A 60 8.39 -5.67 -15.91
N ARG A 61 8.66 -4.85 -16.93
CA ARG A 61 8.80 -3.39 -16.75
C ARG A 61 7.51 -2.74 -16.27
N ALA A 62 6.36 -3.20 -16.77
CA ALA A 62 5.05 -2.74 -16.29
C ALA A 62 4.86 -3.06 -14.80
N GLY A 63 5.15 -4.31 -14.40
CA GLY A 63 5.10 -4.73 -12.99
C GLY A 63 6.04 -3.94 -12.09
N CYS A 64 7.28 -3.69 -12.52
CA CYS A 64 8.21 -2.82 -11.80
C CYS A 64 7.65 -1.40 -11.65
N SER A 65 7.11 -0.80 -12.72
CA SER A 65 6.54 0.55 -12.68
C SER A 65 5.39 0.66 -11.66
N MET A 66 4.52 -0.35 -11.61
CA MET A 66 3.47 -0.44 -10.60
C MET A 66 4.08 -0.50 -9.19
N GLY A 67 4.99 -1.45 -8.94
CA GLY A 67 5.62 -1.60 -7.61
C GLY A 67 6.31 -0.33 -7.10
N PHE A 68 7.12 0.33 -7.94
CA PHE A 68 7.79 1.57 -7.56
C PHE A 68 6.82 2.71 -7.29
N ALA A 69 5.77 2.87 -8.11
CA ALA A 69 4.78 3.91 -7.90
C ALA A 69 4.06 3.73 -6.56
N LEU A 70 3.61 2.51 -6.25
CA LEU A 70 2.88 2.20 -5.03
C LEU A 70 3.71 2.47 -3.76
N VAL A 71 4.92 1.91 -3.70
CA VAL A 71 5.77 2.04 -2.51
C VAL A 71 6.24 3.49 -2.33
N SER A 72 6.56 4.19 -3.42
CA SER A 72 7.03 5.58 -3.35
C SER A 72 5.92 6.53 -2.88
N ILE A 73 4.71 6.40 -3.42
CA ILE A 73 3.56 7.21 -3.00
C ILE A 73 3.21 6.89 -1.54
N GLY A 74 3.17 5.60 -1.18
CA GLY A 74 2.84 5.17 0.18
C GLY A 74 3.83 5.70 1.23
N LEU A 75 5.13 5.65 0.95
CA LEU A 75 6.17 6.18 1.83
C LEU A 75 6.14 7.71 1.90
N LEU A 76 5.98 8.40 0.77
CA LEU A 76 5.94 9.86 0.70
C LEU A 76 4.77 10.39 1.55
N VAL A 77 3.57 9.85 1.34
CA VAL A 77 2.37 10.30 2.06
C VAL A 77 2.47 10.00 3.55
N LEU A 78 2.96 8.82 3.93
CA LEU A 78 3.19 8.48 5.34
C LEU A 78 4.18 9.46 5.99
N THR A 79 5.28 9.77 5.31
CA THR A 79 6.29 10.72 5.81
C THR A 79 5.70 12.12 5.97
N ILE A 80 4.97 12.60 4.96
CA ILE A 80 4.30 13.91 5.02
C ILE A 80 3.28 13.95 6.17
N LEU A 81 2.51 12.87 6.35
CA LEU A 81 1.53 12.76 7.42
C LEU A 81 2.18 12.84 8.80
N ILE A 82 3.31 12.14 9.00
CA ILE A 82 4.13 12.24 10.23
C ILE A 82 4.58 13.69 10.47
N LEU A 83 5.09 14.36 9.44
CA LEU A 83 5.57 15.74 9.56
C LEU A 83 4.44 16.72 9.88
N ILE A 84 3.27 16.57 9.24
CA ILE A 84 2.09 17.41 9.49
C ILE A 84 1.59 17.20 10.93
N PHE A 85 1.44 15.96 11.38
CA PHE A 85 0.97 15.68 12.74
C PHE A 85 1.96 16.18 13.78
N LYS A 86 3.27 16.02 13.51
CA LYS A 86 4.33 16.62 14.33
C LYS A 86 4.18 18.14 14.46
N ALA A 87 3.93 18.83 13.35
CA ALA A 87 3.81 20.28 13.31
C ALA A 87 2.53 20.81 13.98
N ILE A 88 1.38 20.15 13.83
CA ILE A 88 0.08 20.61 14.36
C ILE A 88 0.06 20.57 15.89
N LYS A 89 0.52 19.48 16.50
CA LYS A 89 0.46 19.28 17.96
C LYS A 89 1.73 19.69 18.68
N GLY A 90 2.78 20.10 17.95
CA GLY A 90 4.05 20.50 18.53
C GLY A 90 4.67 19.39 19.38
N TYR A 91 4.63 18.14 18.91
CA TYR A 91 5.25 17.01 19.61
C TYR A 91 6.74 17.32 19.82
N GLU A 92 7.14 17.58 21.06
CA GLU A 92 8.52 17.92 21.41
C GLU A 92 9.36 16.67 21.58
N GLU A 93 10.65 16.76 21.22
CA GLU A 93 11.61 15.75 21.65
C GLU A 93 11.74 15.82 23.17
N THR A 94 11.35 14.75 23.87
CA THR A 94 11.64 14.58 25.29
C THR A 94 13.16 14.41 25.47
N ARG A 95 13.89 15.54 25.44
CA ARG A 95 15.34 15.57 25.60
C ARG A 95 15.76 15.46 27.05
N ASP A 96 14.91 15.93 27.97
CA ASP A 96 15.13 15.82 29.41
C ASP A 96 14.27 14.69 29.99
N PHE A 97 14.96 13.67 30.49
CA PHE A 97 14.41 12.69 31.41
C PHE A 97 14.45 13.27 32.83
N THR A 98 13.78 14.41 33.05
CA THR A 98 13.46 14.82 34.42
C THR A 98 12.19 14.06 34.81
N ILE A 99 12.26 13.35 35.93
CA ILE A 99 11.09 12.76 36.61
C ILE A 99 10.04 13.88 36.64
N PRO A 100 8.83 13.68 36.07
CA PRO A 100 7.80 14.70 36.13
C PRO A 100 7.57 15.04 37.59
N ASP A 101 7.86 16.28 37.99
CA ASP A 101 7.44 16.77 39.29
C ASP A 101 5.90 16.61 39.33
N PRO A 102 5.31 15.86 40.28
CA PRO A 102 3.88 15.61 40.34
C PRO A 102 3.02 16.88 40.47
N LYS A 103 3.64 18.06 40.52
CA LYS A 103 3.01 19.37 40.63
C LYS A 103 2.87 20.15 39.31
N ASP A 104 3.44 19.70 38.19
CA ASP A 104 3.29 20.40 36.91
C ASP A 104 2.21 19.75 36.03
N THR A 105 0.95 19.88 36.46
CA THR A 105 -0.24 19.36 35.77
C THR A 105 -0.63 20.18 34.53
N THR A 106 0.23 21.12 34.08
CA THR A 106 -0.15 22.21 33.17
C THR A 106 0.34 22.06 31.73
N LYS A 107 1.28 21.15 31.45
CA LYS A 107 1.68 20.81 30.07
C LYS A 107 1.14 19.44 29.71
N ASN A 108 0.09 19.40 28.88
CA ASN A 108 -0.28 18.20 28.13
C ASN A 108 0.90 17.83 27.23
N LEU A 109 1.83 17.03 27.74
CA LEU A 109 3.03 16.64 27.03
C LEU A 109 2.64 15.52 26.04
N TYR A 110 2.27 15.92 24.83
CA TYR A 110 1.97 14.99 23.75
C TYR A 110 3.22 14.16 23.44
N THR A 111 3.13 12.84 23.62
CA THR A 111 4.28 11.95 23.44
C THR A 111 4.32 11.42 22.02
N TYR A 112 5.49 11.01 21.51
CA TYR A 112 5.60 10.32 20.21
C TYR A 112 4.71 9.07 20.10
N LYS A 113 4.34 8.47 21.23
CA LYS A 113 3.35 7.40 21.29
C LYS A 113 2.00 7.84 20.69
N ASP A 114 1.46 8.96 21.15
CA ASP A 114 0.15 9.47 20.69
C ASP A 114 0.21 9.83 19.20
N LEU A 115 1.36 10.32 18.71
CA LEU A 115 1.60 10.57 17.29
C LEU A 115 1.47 9.28 16.46
N PHE A 116 2.16 8.21 16.84
CA PHE A 116 2.15 6.98 16.05
C PHE A 116 0.87 6.17 16.21
N GLU A 117 0.20 6.26 17.36
CA GLU A 117 -1.16 5.73 17.52
C GLU A 117 -2.15 6.43 16.59
N ALA A 118 -2.06 7.76 16.43
CA ALA A 118 -2.88 8.46 15.45
C ALA A 118 -2.55 8.03 14.01
N ILE A 119 -1.28 7.78 13.71
CA ILE A 119 -0.82 7.34 12.39
C ILE A 119 -1.19 5.89 12.08
N ALA A 120 -1.43 5.04 13.08
CA ALA A 120 -1.96 3.70 12.86
C ALA A 120 -3.29 3.70 12.08
N GLY A 121 -4.04 4.81 12.14
CA GLY A 121 -5.20 5.04 11.29
C GLY A 121 -4.91 4.94 9.79
N TYR A 122 -3.71 5.33 9.33
CA TYR A 122 -3.29 5.26 7.94
C TYR A 122 -3.27 3.82 7.40
N GLY A 123 -2.66 2.89 8.13
CA GLY A 123 -2.67 1.46 7.79
C GLY A 123 -4.08 0.88 7.78
N LEU A 124 -4.85 1.18 8.83
CA LEU A 124 -6.25 0.76 8.95
C LEU A 124 -7.11 1.23 7.76
N GLY A 125 -6.95 2.48 7.33
CA GLY A 125 -7.65 3.03 6.18
C GLY A 125 -7.28 2.34 4.87
N GLY A 126 -5.99 2.05 4.71
CA GLY A 126 -5.46 1.35 3.54
C GLY A 126 -6.07 -0.05 3.37
N SER A 127 -6.00 -0.86 4.43
CA SER A 127 -6.52 -2.23 4.43
C SER A 127 -8.03 -2.31 4.41
N PHE A 128 -8.73 -1.33 5.01
CA PHE A 128 -10.19 -1.25 4.93
C PHE A 128 -10.65 -1.17 3.47
N VAL A 129 -10.06 -0.27 2.68
CA VAL A 129 -10.35 -0.17 1.24
C VAL A 129 -9.87 -1.41 0.48
N ALA A 130 -8.67 -1.90 0.80
CA ALA A 130 -8.10 -3.07 0.13
C ALA A 130 -9.00 -4.32 0.27
N LEU A 131 -9.62 -4.51 1.43
CA LEU A 131 -10.59 -5.58 1.66
C LEU A 131 -11.72 -5.53 0.64
N PHE A 132 -12.38 -4.38 0.47
CA PHE A 132 -13.47 -4.24 -0.50
C PHE A 132 -12.99 -4.35 -1.94
N GLY A 133 -11.83 -3.78 -2.26
CA GLY A 133 -11.23 -3.87 -3.60
C GLY A 133 -10.93 -5.31 -3.98
N ARG A 134 -10.29 -6.07 -3.09
CA ARG A 134 -9.90 -7.46 -3.33
C ARG A 134 -11.09 -8.41 -3.33
N VAL A 135 -12.04 -8.25 -2.41
CA VAL A 135 -13.25 -9.08 -2.38
C VAL A 135 -14.15 -8.78 -3.59
N GLY A 136 -14.40 -7.50 -3.87
CA GLY A 136 -15.22 -7.09 -5.00
C GLY A 136 -14.62 -7.50 -6.35
N GLY A 137 -13.35 -7.17 -6.57
CA GLY A 137 -12.64 -7.55 -7.79
C GLY A 137 -12.43 -9.07 -7.91
N GLY A 138 -12.17 -9.76 -6.79
CA GLY A 138 -12.01 -11.21 -6.75
C GLY A 138 -13.29 -11.97 -7.10
N ILE A 139 -14.44 -11.52 -6.59
CA ILE A 139 -15.74 -12.09 -6.97
C ILE A 139 -16.00 -11.85 -8.47
N TYR A 140 -15.75 -10.63 -8.95
CA TYR A 140 -15.96 -10.28 -10.35
C TYR A 140 -15.12 -11.15 -11.28
N THR A 141 -13.81 -11.23 -11.04
CA THR A 141 -12.89 -11.98 -11.90
C THR A 141 -13.17 -13.47 -11.86
N LYS A 142 -13.38 -14.07 -10.68
CA LYS A 142 -13.59 -15.53 -10.59
C LYS A 142 -14.96 -15.96 -11.10
N ALA A 143 -15.98 -15.12 -10.99
CA ALA A 143 -17.28 -15.41 -11.60
C ALA A 143 -17.20 -15.40 -13.13
N ALA A 144 -16.44 -14.45 -13.71
CA ALA A 144 -16.27 -14.35 -15.16
C ALA A 144 -15.38 -15.48 -15.71
N ASP A 145 -14.21 -15.70 -15.11
CA ASP A 145 -13.22 -16.75 -15.41
C ASP A 145 -13.88 -18.15 -15.43
N VAL A 146 -14.48 -18.55 -14.30
CA VAL A 146 -15.14 -19.87 -14.19
C VAL A 146 -16.29 -20.03 -15.19
N GLY A 147 -17.08 -18.97 -15.41
CA GLY A 147 -18.19 -19.00 -16.37
C GLY A 147 -17.70 -19.11 -17.82
N ALA A 148 -16.64 -18.36 -18.18
CA ALA A 148 -16.04 -18.37 -19.49
C ALA A 148 -15.43 -19.74 -19.80
N ASP A 149 -14.68 -20.29 -18.86
CA ASP A 149 -13.95 -21.54 -19.04
C ASP A 149 -14.87 -22.75 -19.10
N LEU A 150 -15.84 -22.86 -18.19
CA LEU A 150 -16.71 -24.03 -18.17
C LEU A 150 -17.59 -24.09 -19.42
N VAL A 151 -18.28 -23.01 -19.77
CA VAL A 151 -19.17 -23.00 -20.93
C VAL A 151 -18.36 -23.02 -22.23
N GLY A 152 -17.26 -22.26 -22.29
CA GLY A 152 -16.40 -22.17 -23.46
C GLY A 152 -15.69 -23.49 -23.76
N LYS A 153 -14.81 -23.93 -22.84
CA LYS A 153 -13.91 -25.07 -23.06
C LYS A 153 -14.65 -26.41 -22.93
N VAL A 154 -15.51 -26.57 -21.91
CA VAL A 154 -16.09 -27.88 -21.58
C VAL A 154 -17.39 -28.16 -22.34
N GLU A 155 -18.29 -27.18 -22.45
CA GLU A 155 -19.59 -27.41 -23.10
C GLU A 155 -19.61 -27.12 -24.61
N LYS A 156 -18.85 -26.12 -25.05
CA LYS A 156 -18.88 -25.63 -26.44
C LYS A 156 -17.62 -25.94 -27.24
N ASP A 157 -16.62 -26.57 -26.63
CA ASP A 157 -15.33 -26.90 -27.25
C ASP A 157 -14.70 -25.69 -27.96
N LEU A 158 -14.86 -24.51 -27.35
CA LEU A 158 -14.21 -23.29 -27.78
C LEU A 158 -12.81 -23.22 -27.16
N PRO A 159 -11.82 -22.65 -27.88
CA PRO A 159 -10.55 -22.35 -27.27
C PRO A 159 -10.72 -21.32 -26.14
N GLU A 160 -9.79 -21.36 -25.17
CA GLU A 160 -9.63 -20.31 -24.16
C GLU A 160 -9.57 -18.92 -24.80
N ASP A 161 -10.16 -17.92 -24.14
CA ASP A 161 -10.24 -16.55 -24.64
C ASP A 161 -10.85 -16.43 -26.05
N SER A 162 -11.70 -17.37 -26.46
CA SER A 162 -12.35 -17.30 -27.77
C SER A 162 -13.19 -16.02 -27.89
N PRO A 163 -13.03 -15.21 -28.97
CA PRO A 163 -13.85 -14.03 -29.19
C PRO A 163 -15.34 -14.35 -29.42
N LYS A 164 -15.69 -15.63 -29.59
CA LYS A 164 -17.07 -16.11 -29.69
C LYS A 164 -17.73 -16.31 -28.34
N ASN A 165 -16.96 -16.38 -27.26
CA ASN A 165 -17.46 -16.54 -25.91
C ASN A 165 -17.71 -15.15 -25.30
N PRO A 166 -18.97 -14.79 -24.98
CA PRO A 166 -19.32 -13.45 -24.49
C PRO A 166 -18.71 -13.12 -23.13
N ALA A 167 -18.27 -14.12 -22.36
CA ALA A 167 -17.68 -13.90 -21.03
C ALA A 167 -16.21 -13.46 -21.07
N THR A 168 -15.51 -13.61 -22.20
CA THR A 168 -14.06 -13.35 -22.31
C THR A 168 -13.66 -11.91 -22.02
N ILE A 169 -14.50 -10.94 -22.40
CA ILE A 169 -14.26 -9.54 -22.04
C ILE A 169 -14.41 -9.33 -20.53
N ALA A 170 -15.39 -9.96 -19.91
CA ALA A 170 -15.58 -9.85 -18.46
C ALA A 170 -14.42 -10.49 -17.70
N ASP A 171 -13.89 -11.60 -18.20
CA ASP A 171 -12.72 -12.29 -17.64
C ASP A 171 -11.47 -11.39 -17.67
N ASN A 172 -11.11 -10.90 -18.86
CA ASN A 172 -9.97 -10.00 -19.03
C ASN A 172 -10.13 -8.66 -18.28
N VAL A 173 -11.36 -8.15 -18.12
CA VAL A 173 -11.63 -7.00 -17.24
C VAL A 173 -11.39 -7.39 -15.78
N GLY A 174 -11.81 -8.58 -15.39
CA GLY A 174 -11.60 -9.16 -14.08
C GLY A 174 -10.14 -9.21 -13.67
N ASP A 175 -9.24 -9.63 -14.57
CA ASP A 175 -7.79 -9.65 -14.29
C ASP A 175 -7.26 -8.28 -13.88
N ASN A 176 -7.75 -7.21 -14.52
CA ASN A 176 -7.31 -5.84 -14.22
C ASN A 176 -7.96 -5.31 -12.92
N VAL A 177 -9.20 -5.70 -12.61
CA VAL A 177 -9.94 -5.20 -11.45
C VAL A 177 -9.62 -5.97 -10.18
N GLY A 178 -9.59 -7.31 -10.23
CA GLY A 178 -9.25 -8.17 -9.12
C GLY A 178 -7.75 -8.31 -8.93
N ASP A 179 -7.10 -8.90 -9.92
CA ASP A 179 -5.72 -9.36 -9.78
C ASP A 179 -4.70 -8.22 -9.81
N VAL A 180 -5.03 -7.09 -10.46
CA VAL A 180 -4.18 -5.89 -10.44
C VAL A 180 -4.63 -4.87 -9.41
N ALA A 181 -5.84 -4.29 -9.55
CA ALA A 181 -6.25 -3.19 -8.67
C ALA A 181 -6.45 -3.64 -7.21
N GLY A 182 -7.09 -4.80 -7.01
CA GLY A 182 -7.24 -5.41 -5.69
C GLY A 182 -5.89 -5.75 -5.03
N MET A 183 -4.98 -6.38 -5.78
CA MET A 183 -3.62 -6.68 -5.29
C MET A 183 -2.82 -5.41 -4.96
N SER A 184 -2.95 -4.38 -5.79
CA SER A 184 -2.28 -3.08 -5.57
C SER A 184 -2.67 -2.45 -4.23
N ALA A 185 -3.98 -2.41 -3.95
CA ALA A 185 -4.51 -1.89 -2.70
C ALA A 185 -4.11 -2.75 -1.50
N ASP A 186 -4.09 -4.09 -1.67
CA ASP A 186 -3.70 -5.03 -0.63
C ASP A 186 -2.22 -4.92 -0.23
N LEU A 187 -1.33 -4.81 -1.23
CA LEU A 187 0.09 -4.59 -0.98
C LEU A 187 0.35 -3.25 -0.30
N PHE A 188 -0.38 -2.19 -0.70
CA PHE A 188 -0.33 -0.92 -0.01
C PHE A 188 -0.80 -1.03 1.46
N GLY A 189 -1.91 -1.72 1.72
CA GLY A 189 -2.43 -1.95 3.07
C GLY A 189 -1.41 -2.68 3.94
N SER A 190 -0.85 -3.78 3.44
CA SER A 190 0.20 -4.56 4.12
C SER A 190 1.45 -3.73 4.42
N PHE A 191 1.88 -2.91 3.46
CA PHE A 191 2.98 -1.97 3.62
C PHE A 191 2.70 -0.93 4.70
N ALA A 192 1.52 -0.29 4.66
CA ALA A 192 1.15 0.76 5.58
C ALA A 192 0.99 0.23 7.01
N GLU A 193 0.31 -0.92 7.18
CA GLU A 193 0.11 -1.55 8.49
C GLU A 193 1.41 -2.01 9.14
N SER A 194 2.26 -2.74 8.40
CA SER A 194 3.54 -3.21 8.93
C SER A 194 4.44 -2.06 9.37
N THR A 195 4.46 -0.97 8.59
CA THR A 195 5.23 0.23 8.93
C THR A 195 4.64 0.93 10.16
N CYS A 196 3.31 1.12 10.20
CA CYS A 196 2.65 1.76 11.36
C CYS A 196 2.81 0.93 12.64
N ALA A 197 2.68 -0.39 12.55
CA ALA A 197 2.88 -1.29 13.69
C ALA A 197 4.30 -1.17 14.25
N ALA A 198 5.32 -1.13 13.38
CA ALA A 198 6.70 -0.92 13.80
C ALA A 198 6.91 0.43 14.50
N LEU A 199 6.29 1.50 13.99
CA LEU A 199 6.36 2.83 14.61
C LEU A 199 5.72 2.86 16.00
N VAL A 200 4.51 2.30 16.14
CA VAL A 200 3.79 2.23 17.41
C VAL A 200 4.59 1.45 18.44
N ILE A 201 5.04 0.23 18.09
CA ILE A 201 5.84 -0.62 18.99
C ILE A 201 7.15 0.07 19.39
N SER A 202 7.84 0.69 18.43
CA SER A 202 9.09 1.42 18.70
C SER A 202 8.87 2.54 19.72
N SER A 203 7.79 3.31 19.57
CA SER A 203 7.48 4.42 20.47
C SER A 203 7.06 3.99 21.87
N ASP A 204 6.29 2.91 21.99
CA ASP A 204 5.82 2.38 23.27
C ASP A 204 6.96 1.69 24.05
N THR A 205 7.85 0.98 23.34
CA THR A 205 9.03 0.34 23.93
C THR A 205 9.99 1.37 24.50
N LEU A 206 10.30 2.45 23.75
CA LEU A 206 11.21 3.50 24.21
C LEU A 206 10.64 4.30 25.38
N ASN A 207 9.32 4.49 25.42
CA ASN A 207 8.62 5.11 26.54
C ASN A 207 8.74 4.24 27.81
N THR A 208 8.39 2.95 27.69
CA THR A 208 8.43 2.00 28.82
C THR A 208 9.85 1.80 29.38
N ALA A 209 10.85 1.78 28.50
CA ALA A 209 12.25 1.59 28.89
C ALA A 209 12.92 2.88 29.42
N ASN A 210 12.20 4.01 29.54
CA ASN A 210 12.73 5.29 30.00
C ASN A 210 13.97 5.75 29.20
N CYS A 211 14.02 5.42 27.92
CA CYS A 211 15.14 5.74 27.03
C CYS A 211 14.88 7.06 26.30
N GLN A 212 15.94 7.79 25.99
CA GLN A 212 15.83 9.06 25.26
C GLN A 212 15.27 8.82 23.84
N GLN A 213 14.14 9.47 23.52
CA GLN A 213 13.41 9.26 22.27
C GLN A 213 14.01 10.11 21.15
N TYR A 214 15.02 9.58 20.48
CA TYR A 214 15.55 10.18 19.26
C TYR A 214 14.66 9.87 18.07
N LEU A 215 14.27 10.92 17.32
CA LEU A 215 13.45 10.78 16.12
C LEU A 215 14.10 9.84 15.08
N SER A 216 15.43 9.84 14.98
CA SER A 216 16.18 8.98 14.06
C SER A 216 15.97 7.49 14.31
N VAL A 217 15.77 7.09 15.57
CA VAL A 217 15.53 5.69 15.95
C VAL A 217 14.09 5.29 15.65
N LEU A 218 13.14 6.19 15.94
CA LEU A 218 11.71 5.97 15.68
C LEU A 218 11.41 5.84 14.17
N LEU A 219 12.09 6.63 13.32
CA LEU A 219 11.91 6.59 11.87
C LEU A 219 12.74 5.51 11.15
N TYR A 220 13.39 4.61 11.89
CA TYR A 220 14.18 3.52 11.31
C TYR A 220 13.41 2.65 10.29
N PRO A 221 12.12 2.28 10.51
CA PRO A 221 11.35 1.53 9.51
C PRO A 221 11.24 2.26 8.16
N LEU A 222 11.04 3.59 8.19
CA LEU A 222 10.96 4.40 6.97
C LEU A 222 12.30 4.46 6.24
N LEU A 223 13.41 4.55 6.99
CA LEU A 223 14.75 4.50 6.41
C LEU A 223 15.02 3.17 5.71
N LEU A 224 14.64 2.05 6.34
CA LEU A 224 14.78 0.72 5.75
C LEU A 224 14.02 0.62 4.42
N ILE A 225 12.77 1.12 4.39
CA ILE A 225 11.97 1.16 3.16
C ILE A 225 12.63 2.05 2.09
N ALA A 226 13.13 3.24 2.47
CA ALA A 226 13.78 4.15 1.54
C ALA A 226 15.03 3.51 0.89
N VAL A 227 15.85 2.81 1.68
CA VAL A 227 16.99 2.03 1.18
C VAL A 227 16.49 0.87 0.30
N GLY A 228 15.41 0.20 0.69
CA GLY A 228 14.76 -0.84 -0.10
C GLY A 228 14.37 -0.39 -1.50
N ILE A 229 13.80 0.82 -1.64
CA ILE A 229 13.47 1.40 -2.96
C ILE A 229 14.72 1.53 -3.84
N ILE A 230 15.84 2.01 -3.27
CA ILE A 230 17.12 2.16 -4.00
C ILE A 230 17.65 0.78 -4.42
N VAL A 231 17.63 -0.21 -3.53
CA VAL A 231 18.07 -1.58 -3.83
C VAL A 231 17.20 -2.19 -4.92
N CYS A 232 15.87 -2.06 -4.83
CA CYS A 232 14.95 -2.53 -5.87
C CYS A 232 15.20 -1.84 -7.22
N LEU A 233 15.52 -0.54 -7.23
CA LEU A 233 15.88 0.19 -8.45
C LEU A 233 17.13 -0.40 -9.11
N LEU A 234 18.18 -0.68 -8.32
CA LEU A 234 19.41 -1.30 -8.80
C LEU A 234 19.16 -2.71 -9.36
N ILE A 235 18.36 -3.52 -8.67
CA ILE A 235 18.01 -4.88 -9.13
C ILE A 235 17.15 -4.81 -10.41
N SER A 236 16.17 -3.90 -10.46
CA SER A 236 15.29 -3.73 -11.64
C SER A 236 16.09 -3.26 -12.86
N THR A 237 17.05 -2.35 -12.69
CA THR A 237 17.93 -1.91 -13.78
C THR A 237 18.87 -3.02 -14.25
N LEU A 238 19.45 -3.80 -13.33
CA LEU A 238 20.25 -4.98 -13.65
C LEU A 238 19.45 -6.01 -14.46
N SER A 239 18.22 -6.31 -14.03
CA SER A 239 17.34 -7.28 -14.68
C SER A 239 16.88 -6.81 -16.07
N THR A 240 16.55 -5.52 -16.23
CA THR A 240 15.98 -5.02 -17.49
C THR A 240 17.00 -4.62 -18.55
N HIS A 241 18.23 -4.25 -18.17
CA HIS A 241 19.26 -3.74 -19.09
C HIS A 241 20.49 -4.65 -19.23
N ILE A 242 20.89 -5.38 -18.19
CA ILE A 242 22.14 -6.15 -18.18
C ILE A 242 21.87 -7.62 -18.46
N MET A 243 20.83 -8.20 -17.85
CA MET A 243 20.45 -9.59 -18.11
C MET A 243 19.70 -9.67 -19.45
N ARG A 244 20.33 -10.29 -20.45
CA ARG A 244 19.65 -10.69 -21.69
C ARG A 244 18.84 -11.95 -21.42
N VAL A 245 17.64 -11.76 -20.85
CA VAL A 245 16.55 -12.75 -20.97
C VAL A 245 15.85 -12.53 -22.30
#